data_AF-A0A2P8GHX2-F1
#
_entry.id   AF-A0A2P8GHX2-F1
#
_cell.length_a   1.000
_cell.length_b   1.000
_cell.length_c   1.000
_cell.angle_alpha   90.00
_cell.angle_beta   90.00
_cell.angle_gamma   90.00
#
_symmetry.space_group_name_H-M   'P 1'
#
loop_
_entity.id
_entity.type
_entity.pdbx_description
1 polymer ?
#
loop_
_entity_poly.entity_id
_entity_poly.type
_entity_poly.pdbx_seq_one_letter_code
_entity_poly.pdbx_strand_id
1 'polypeptide(L)'
;MIAHYTELLDTFDKTRIEDWGFYFHDNAERIDTLIQFYEAYNKHVMNAQAKRIRALKKSISQLTGDHRWSDMEGLELTYDNFEPSLYIRGSFNSTPANPLGTFNIHILAPTVQAWNHYENQLLSRYTAQEPLIAGNKTILQVFTAPGQQEKQILEALQEVYLFLSSLSLKNFLLPLTSH
;
A
#
# COMPACT_ATOMS: atom_id res chain seq x y z
N MET A 1 -18.71 -0.83 13.30
CA MET A 1 -17.75 -1.93 13.56
C MET A 1 -16.97 -1.74 14.85
N ILE A 2 -16.34 -0.58 15.11
CA ILE A 2 -15.60 -0.32 16.38
C ILE A 2 -16.48 -0.52 17.63
N ALA A 3 -17.72 0.00 17.62
CA ALA A 3 -18.65 -0.12 18.74
C ALA A 3 -18.94 -1.58 19.17
N HIS A 4 -18.96 -2.52 18.23
CA HIS A 4 -19.30 -3.92 18.51
C HIS A 4 -18.15 -4.68 19.17
N TYR A 5 -16.89 -4.35 18.83
CA TYR A 5 -15.72 -4.92 19.51
C TYR A 5 -15.54 -4.31 20.91
N THR A 6 -15.86 -3.02 21.07
CA THR A 6 -15.86 -2.38 22.39
C THR A 6 -16.91 -3.01 23.32
N GLU A 7 -18.11 -3.32 22.82
CA GLU A 7 -19.13 -4.08 23.58
C GLU A 7 -18.65 -5.49 23.93
N LEU A 8 -17.95 -6.18 23.03
CA LEU A 8 -17.47 -7.54 23.25
C LEU A 8 -16.36 -7.59 24.31
N LEU A 9 -15.45 -6.60 24.29
CA LEU A 9 -14.41 -6.43 25.31
C LEU A 9 -14.99 -6.00 26.67
N ASP A 10 -15.95 -5.07 26.67
CA ASP A 10 -16.63 -4.63 27.88
C ASP A 10 -17.47 -5.77 28.51
N THR A 11 -18.04 -6.66 27.69
CA THR A 11 -18.72 -7.88 28.15
C THR A 11 -17.74 -8.91 28.70
N PHE A 12 -16.54 -9.02 28.10
CA PHE A 12 -15.47 -9.88 28.58
C PHE A 12 -15.03 -9.48 30.00
N ASP A 13 -14.77 -8.19 30.21
CA ASP A 13 -14.30 -7.65 31.50
C ASP A 13 -15.35 -7.72 32.62
N LYS A 14 -16.64 -7.72 32.28
CA LYS A 14 -17.76 -7.74 33.25
C LYS A 14 -18.22 -9.14 33.66
N THR A 15 -17.80 -10.17 32.94
CA THR A 15 -18.21 -11.56 33.20
C THR A 15 -17.16 -12.27 34.06
N ARG A 16 -17.59 -13.15 34.96
CA ARG A 16 -16.69 -13.88 35.86
C ARG A 16 -15.76 -14.78 35.07
N ILE A 17 -14.48 -14.86 35.49
CA ILE A 17 -13.45 -15.63 34.80
C ILE A 17 -13.80 -17.12 34.74
N GLU A 18 -14.54 -17.63 35.74
CA GLU A 18 -14.98 -19.02 35.78
C GLU A 18 -15.99 -19.33 34.66
N ASP A 19 -16.90 -18.41 34.35
CA ASP A 19 -17.92 -18.58 33.30
C ASP A 19 -17.27 -18.55 31.90
N TRP A 20 -16.28 -17.68 31.70
CA TRP A 20 -15.44 -17.71 30.49
C TRP A 20 -14.57 -18.96 30.42
N GLY A 21 -14.04 -19.41 31.56
CA GLY A 21 -13.20 -20.60 31.65
C GLY A 21 -13.90 -21.83 31.08
N PHE A 22 -15.16 -22.07 31.47
CA PHE A 22 -15.97 -23.16 30.90
C PHE A 22 -16.24 -22.95 29.40
N TYR A 23 -16.65 -21.74 29.00
CA TYR A 23 -16.92 -21.46 27.58
C TYR A 23 -15.69 -21.68 26.69
N PHE A 24 -14.53 -21.13 27.05
CA PHE A 24 -13.30 -21.30 26.28
C PHE A 24 -12.76 -22.73 26.34
N HIS A 25 -12.90 -23.43 27.47
CA HIS A 25 -12.53 -24.84 27.57
C HIS A 25 -13.38 -25.70 26.62
N ASP A 26 -14.70 -25.55 26.68
CA ASP A 26 -15.65 -26.33 25.86
C ASP A 26 -15.54 -26.00 24.36
N ASN A 27 -15.08 -24.79 24.02
CA ASN A 27 -14.91 -24.33 22.64
C ASN A 27 -13.45 -24.29 22.17
N ALA A 28 -12.48 -24.75 22.97
CA ALA A 28 -11.05 -24.58 22.69
C ALA A 28 -10.67 -25.10 21.31
N GLU A 29 -11.05 -26.34 21.00
CA GLU A 29 -10.76 -26.97 19.71
C GLU A 29 -11.38 -26.20 18.53
N ARG A 30 -12.60 -25.68 18.70
CA ARG A 30 -13.28 -24.89 17.67
C ARG A 30 -12.57 -23.56 17.45
N ILE A 31 -12.13 -22.90 18.52
CA ILE A 31 -11.38 -21.64 18.46
C ILE A 31 -10.04 -21.86 17.77
N ASP A 32 -9.29 -22.89 18.18
CA ASP A 32 -8.02 -23.25 17.55
C ASP A 32 -8.20 -23.55 16.06
N THR A 33 -9.25 -24.29 15.70
CA THR A 33 -9.58 -24.57 14.30
C THR A 33 -9.89 -23.29 13.52
N LEU A 34 -10.65 -22.36 14.10
CA LEU A 34 -10.95 -21.06 13.46
C LEU A 34 -9.69 -20.21 13.27
N ILE A 35 -8.78 -20.21 14.25
CA ILE A 35 -7.47 -19.55 14.14
C ILE A 35 -6.67 -20.17 12.98
N GLN A 36 -6.57 -21.50 12.92
CA GLN A 36 -5.86 -22.19 11.84
C GLN A 36 -6.47 -21.90 10.46
N PHE A 37 -7.80 -21.88 10.33
CA PHE A 37 -8.46 -21.51 9.08
C PHE A 37 -8.19 -20.06 8.68
N TYR A 38 -8.20 -19.14 9.64
CA TYR A 38 -7.87 -17.74 9.40
C TYR A 38 -6.42 -17.55 8.96
N GLU A 39 -5.47 -18.21 9.63
CA GLU A 39 -4.06 -18.21 9.24
C GLU A 39 -3.84 -18.80 7.84
N ALA A 40 -4.48 -19.93 7.54
CA ALA A 40 -4.41 -20.55 6.21
C ALA A 40 -4.97 -19.62 5.12
N TYR A 41 -6.09 -18.96 5.40
CA TYR A 41 -6.66 -17.95 4.52
C TYR A 41 -5.71 -16.78 4.29
N ASN A 42 -5.15 -16.18 5.35
CA ASN A 42 -4.21 -15.07 5.24
C ASN A 42 -2.95 -15.47 4.45
N LYS A 43 -2.41 -16.66 4.72
CA LYS A 43 -1.27 -17.21 3.98
C LYS A 43 -1.60 -17.38 2.50
N HIS A 44 -2.80 -17.85 2.16
CA HIS A 44 -3.26 -17.94 0.78
C HIS A 44 -3.30 -16.56 0.11
N VAL A 45 -3.86 -15.55 0.79
CA VAL A 45 -3.93 -14.17 0.29
C VAL A 45 -2.53 -13.59 0.06
N MET A 46 -1.65 -13.65 1.06
CA MET A 46 -0.28 -13.13 0.99
C MET A 46 0.52 -13.80 -0.13
N ASN A 47 0.41 -15.12 -0.30
CA ASN A 47 1.11 -15.83 -1.36
C ASN A 47 0.64 -15.40 -2.76
N ALA A 48 -0.67 -15.21 -2.95
CA ALA A 48 -1.23 -14.74 -4.20
C ALA A 48 -0.73 -13.32 -4.54
N GLN A 49 -0.76 -12.41 -3.56
CA GLN A 49 -0.26 -11.04 -3.70
C GLN A 49 1.25 -11.00 -3.97
N ALA A 50 2.05 -11.74 -3.20
CA ALA A 50 3.50 -11.83 -3.38
C ALA A 50 3.91 -12.33 -4.77
N LYS A 51 3.25 -13.38 -5.26
CA LYS A 51 3.45 -13.86 -6.62
C LYS A 51 3.14 -12.76 -7.64
N ARG A 52 2.06 -12.01 -7.42
CA ARG A 52 1.62 -10.97 -8.34
C ARG A 52 2.54 -9.74 -8.33
N ILE A 53 2.95 -9.28 -7.16
CA ILE A 53 3.91 -8.18 -6.99
C ILE A 53 5.23 -8.50 -7.67
N ARG A 54 5.78 -9.72 -7.48
CA ARG A 54 7.01 -10.15 -8.16
C ARG A 54 6.91 -10.11 -9.68
N ALA A 55 5.76 -10.52 -10.22
CA ALA A 55 5.51 -10.45 -11.65
C ALA A 55 5.46 -9.00 -12.15
N LEU A 56 4.72 -8.13 -11.45
CA LEU A 56 4.64 -6.70 -11.76
C LEU A 56 6.00 -6.02 -11.68
N LYS A 57 6.81 -6.31 -10.64
CA LYS A 57 8.19 -5.83 -10.48
C LYS A 57 9.02 -6.14 -11.72
N LYS A 58 9.00 -7.40 -12.18
CA LYS A 58 9.75 -7.81 -13.38
C LYS A 58 9.30 -7.02 -14.59
N SER A 59 8.00 -6.93 -14.84
CA SER A 59 7.44 -6.23 -15.99
C SER A 59 7.73 -4.73 -15.96
N ILE A 60 7.53 -4.05 -14.82
CA ILE A 60 7.78 -2.60 -14.73
C ILE A 60 9.27 -2.27 -14.83
N SER A 61 10.15 -3.11 -14.27
CA SER A 61 11.60 -2.93 -14.40
C SER A 61 12.03 -3.02 -15.87
N GLN A 62 11.42 -3.93 -16.64
CA GLN A 62 11.66 -4.03 -18.08
C GLN A 62 11.10 -2.84 -18.86
N LEU A 63 9.89 -2.39 -18.53
CA LEU A 63 9.24 -1.25 -19.19
C LEU A 63 9.95 0.08 -18.94
N THR A 64 10.53 0.25 -17.74
CA THR A 64 11.22 1.48 -17.34
C THR A 64 12.73 1.43 -17.62
N GLY A 65 13.29 0.23 -17.82
CA GLY A 65 14.74 0.04 -17.90
C GLY A 65 15.46 0.25 -16.56
N ASP A 66 14.72 0.33 -15.46
CA ASP A 66 15.27 0.56 -14.12
C ASP A 66 15.08 -0.69 -13.25
N HIS A 67 16.18 -1.21 -12.69
CA HIS A 67 16.17 -2.42 -11.87
C HIS A 67 16.04 -2.15 -10.37
N ARG A 68 15.89 -0.89 -9.95
CA ARG A 68 15.80 -0.48 -8.55
C ARG A 68 14.41 -0.65 -7.92
N TRP A 69 13.42 -1.07 -8.71
CA TRP A 69 12.12 -1.47 -8.15
C TRP A 69 12.30 -2.58 -7.12
N SER A 70 11.61 -2.45 -5.98
CA SER A 70 11.65 -3.42 -4.88
C SER A 70 10.26 -4.03 -4.66
N ASP A 71 10.22 -5.28 -4.25
CA ASP A 71 9.01 -6.04 -3.92
C ASP A 71 9.00 -6.36 -2.43
N MET A 72 9.03 -5.36 -1.55
CA MET A 72 9.17 -5.48 -0.09
C MET A 72 8.37 -6.69 0.46
N GLU A 73 9.08 -7.79 0.66
CA GLU A 73 8.57 -9.12 1.07
C GLU A 73 7.36 -9.65 0.28
N GLY A 74 7.14 -9.14 -0.95
CA GLY A 74 6.00 -9.46 -1.81
C GLY A 74 4.70 -8.75 -1.41
N LEU A 75 4.71 -7.84 -0.44
CA LEU A 75 3.52 -7.11 -0.01
C LEU A 75 3.33 -5.81 -0.79
N GLU A 76 4.43 -5.14 -1.09
CA GLU A 76 4.43 -3.84 -1.75
C GLU A 76 5.44 -3.80 -2.88
N LEU A 77 5.04 -3.21 -4.01
CA LEU A 77 5.93 -2.80 -5.08
C LEU A 77 6.36 -1.36 -4.83
N THR A 78 7.65 -1.11 -4.69
CA THR A 78 8.17 0.21 -4.34
C THR A 78 9.27 0.68 -5.30
N TYR A 79 9.36 2.00 -5.44
CA TYR A 79 10.48 2.68 -6.08
C TYR A 79 10.76 3.98 -5.32
N ASP A 80 12.00 4.19 -4.91
CA ASP A 80 12.39 5.19 -3.91
C ASP A 80 13.54 6.11 -4.33
N ASN A 81 13.95 6.05 -5.59
CA ASN A 81 15.12 6.77 -6.07
C ASN A 81 14.75 8.10 -6.76
N PHE A 82 14.08 8.99 -6.03
CA PHE A 82 13.80 10.37 -6.46
C PHE A 82 14.48 11.37 -5.52
N GLU A 83 14.87 12.54 -6.05
CA GLU A 83 15.48 13.63 -5.27
C GLU A 83 14.84 15.00 -5.61
N PRO A 84 14.34 15.76 -4.61
CA PRO A 84 14.08 15.36 -3.22
C PRO A 84 13.24 14.07 -3.04
N SER A 85 13.36 13.41 -1.89
CA SER A 85 12.81 12.06 -1.69
C SER A 85 11.30 11.95 -1.90
N LEU A 86 10.91 11.11 -2.87
CA LEU A 86 9.56 10.62 -3.09
C LEU A 86 9.60 9.09 -3.25
N TYR A 87 8.47 8.45 -3.02
CA TYR A 87 8.30 7.02 -3.23
C TYR A 87 7.07 6.75 -4.08
N ILE A 88 7.18 5.80 -4.99
CA ILE A 88 6.02 5.11 -5.57
C ILE A 88 5.80 3.86 -4.74
N ARG A 89 4.57 3.62 -4.31
CA ARG A 89 4.16 2.39 -3.63
C ARG A 89 2.91 1.84 -4.29
N GLY A 90 2.99 0.60 -4.76
CA GLY A 90 1.88 -0.18 -5.29
C GLY A 90 1.55 -1.34 -4.36
N SER A 91 0.28 -1.54 -4.03
CA SER A 91 -0.14 -2.66 -3.18
C SER A 91 -1.53 -3.18 -3.52
N PHE A 92 -1.81 -4.42 -3.17
CA PHE A 92 -3.12 -5.05 -3.34
C PHE A 92 -3.98 -4.89 -2.08
N ASN A 93 -5.26 -4.55 -2.27
CA ASN A 93 -6.29 -4.76 -1.27
C ASN A 93 -7.09 -6.01 -1.64
N SER A 94 -7.15 -6.98 -0.74
CA SER A 94 -7.98 -8.18 -0.90
C SER A 94 -9.44 -7.89 -0.59
N THR A 95 -10.33 -8.69 -1.16
CA THR A 95 -11.73 -8.82 -0.74
C THR A 95 -11.95 -10.25 -0.22
N PRO A 96 -13.07 -10.53 0.49
CA PRO A 96 -13.33 -11.88 1.00
C PRO A 96 -13.25 -12.99 -0.06
N ALA A 97 -13.62 -12.67 -1.31
CA ALA A 97 -13.62 -13.61 -2.42
C ALA A 97 -12.38 -13.54 -3.32
N ASN A 98 -11.52 -12.52 -3.17
CA ASN A 98 -10.45 -12.26 -4.13
C ASN A 98 -9.18 -11.69 -3.46
N PRO A 99 -8.09 -12.47 -3.37
CA PRO A 99 -6.81 -11.99 -2.88
C PRO A 99 -6.25 -10.76 -3.61
N LEU A 100 -6.60 -10.59 -4.90
CA LEU A 100 -6.16 -9.51 -5.77
C LEU A 100 -7.31 -8.56 -6.10
N GLY A 101 -8.11 -8.18 -5.09
CA GLY A 101 -9.30 -7.34 -5.25
C GLY A 101 -9.04 -6.06 -6.06
N THR A 102 -8.28 -5.13 -5.49
CA THR A 102 -7.81 -3.94 -6.19
C THR A 102 -6.32 -3.76 -6.04
N PHE A 103 -5.69 -3.09 -7.01
CA PHE A 103 -4.33 -2.60 -6.93
C PHE A 103 -4.36 -1.08 -6.83
N ASN A 104 -3.65 -0.52 -5.86
CA ASN A 104 -3.60 0.91 -5.61
C ASN A 104 -2.17 1.39 -5.79
N ILE A 105 -2.00 2.59 -6.34
CA ILE A 105 -0.70 3.26 -6.44
C ILE A 105 -0.78 4.54 -5.61
N HIS A 106 0.20 4.70 -4.71
CA HIS A 106 0.41 5.88 -3.90
C HIS A 106 1.76 6.51 -4.24
N ILE A 107 1.78 7.83 -4.20
CA ILE A 107 3.00 8.63 -4.10
C ILE A 107 3.16 8.99 -2.62
N LEU A 108 4.33 8.77 -2.05
CA LEU A 108 4.63 9.13 -0.67
C LEU A 108 5.78 10.12 -0.62
N ALA A 109 5.62 11.16 0.18
CA ALA A 109 6.71 12.05 0.60
C ALA A 109 7.02 11.75 2.08
N PRO A 110 8.27 11.43 2.45
CA PRO A 110 8.63 11.12 3.84
C PRO A 110 8.62 12.35 4.75
N THR A 111 8.77 13.53 4.15
CA THR A 111 8.89 14.81 4.85
C THR A 111 8.00 15.86 4.19
N VAL A 112 7.58 16.85 5.00
CA VAL A 112 6.82 18.01 4.52
C VAL A 112 7.64 18.81 3.50
N GLN A 113 8.96 18.90 3.68
CA GLN A 113 9.85 19.59 2.76
C GLN A 113 9.87 18.93 1.38
N ALA A 114 9.95 17.60 1.32
CA ALA A 114 9.89 16.87 0.07
C ALA A 114 8.52 17.02 -0.59
N TRP A 115 7.43 16.97 0.19
CA TRP A 115 6.08 17.22 -0.33
C TRP A 115 5.96 18.61 -0.97
N ASN A 116 6.29 19.66 -0.21
CA ASN A 116 6.16 21.05 -0.65
C ASN A 116 6.98 21.34 -1.92
N HIS A 117 8.10 20.63 -2.12
CA HIS A 117 8.91 20.74 -3.33
C HIS A 117 8.14 20.33 -4.61
N TYR A 118 7.26 19.33 -4.52
CA TYR A 118 6.52 18.76 -5.64
C TYR A 118 5.01 19.06 -5.64
N GLU A 119 4.50 19.68 -4.58
CA GLU A 119 3.08 19.80 -4.29
C GLU A 119 2.29 20.35 -5.48
N ASN A 120 2.71 21.49 -6.03
CA ASN A 120 2.01 22.13 -7.14
C ASN A 120 1.92 21.22 -8.38
N GLN A 121 3.01 20.53 -8.73
CA GLN A 121 3.04 19.63 -9.88
C GLN A 121 2.19 18.39 -9.63
N LEU A 122 2.27 17.81 -8.42
CA LEU A 122 1.47 16.64 -8.02
C LEU A 122 -0.03 16.96 -8.03
N LEU A 123 -0.44 18.07 -7.41
CA LEU A 123 -1.84 18.48 -7.33
C LEU A 123 -2.39 18.96 -8.69
N SER A 124 -1.55 19.51 -9.57
CA SER A 124 -1.98 19.82 -10.94
C SER A 124 -2.25 18.56 -11.78
N ARG A 125 -1.53 17.46 -11.51
CA ARG A 125 -1.62 16.22 -12.28
C ARG A 125 -2.69 15.29 -11.73
N TYR A 126 -2.78 15.19 -10.41
CA TYR A 126 -3.64 14.27 -9.69
C TYR A 126 -4.63 15.05 -8.82
N THR A 127 -5.76 15.41 -9.42
CA THR A 127 -6.79 16.25 -8.78
C THR A 127 -7.91 15.45 -8.12
N ALA A 128 -7.95 14.13 -8.35
CA ALA A 128 -9.10 13.31 -7.97
C ALA A 128 -9.17 13.00 -6.47
N GLN A 129 -8.04 13.06 -5.75
CA GLN A 129 -7.97 12.74 -4.33
C GLN A 129 -7.08 13.75 -3.60
N GLU A 130 -7.52 14.14 -2.41
CA GLU A 130 -6.72 14.98 -1.54
C GLU A 130 -5.56 14.17 -0.93
N PRO A 131 -4.39 14.80 -0.72
CA PRO A 131 -3.28 14.17 -0.02
C PRO A 131 -3.63 13.93 1.46
N LEU A 132 -3.33 12.73 1.94
CA LEU A 132 -3.41 12.39 3.36
C LEU A 132 -2.11 12.78 4.07
N ILE A 133 -2.22 13.69 5.04
CA ILE A 133 -1.12 14.07 5.93
C ILE A 133 -1.13 13.16 7.15
N ALA A 134 -0.05 12.41 7.38
CA ALA A 134 0.07 11.46 8.48
C ALA A 134 1.36 11.72 9.26
N GLY A 135 1.35 12.72 10.14
CA GLY A 135 2.56 13.21 10.80
C GLY A 135 3.42 13.99 9.81
N ASN A 136 4.69 13.60 9.64
CA ASN A 136 5.62 14.27 8.73
C ASN A 136 5.56 13.75 7.28
N LYS A 137 4.79 12.69 7.02
CA LYS A 137 4.64 12.10 5.70
C LYS A 137 3.34 12.53 5.05
N THR A 138 3.39 12.71 3.74
CA THR A 138 2.22 12.94 2.90
C THR A 138 2.03 11.77 1.95
N ILE A 139 0.80 11.29 1.82
CA ILE A 139 0.43 10.16 0.96
C ILE A 139 -0.63 10.63 -0.01
N LEU A 140 -0.36 10.52 -1.31
CA LEU A 140 -1.31 10.82 -2.36
C LEU A 140 -1.63 9.55 -3.14
N GLN A 141 -2.90 9.14 -3.16
CA GLN A 141 -3.33 8.04 -4.02
C GLN A 141 -3.57 8.57 -5.43
N VAL A 142 -2.91 7.95 -6.41
CA VAL A 142 -2.91 8.43 -7.80
C VAL A 142 -3.60 7.46 -8.76
N PHE A 143 -3.80 6.21 -8.34
CA PHE A 143 -4.45 5.21 -9.17
C PHE A 143 -5.10 4.11 -8.34
N THR A 144 -6.22 3.57 -8.82
CA THR A 144 -6.83 2.35 -8.33
C THR A 144 -7.48 1.60 -9.50
N ALA A 145 -7.29 0.29 -9.55
CA ALA A 145 -7.95 -0.57 -10.54
C ALA A 145 -8.15 -2.00 -9.99
N PRO A 146 -9.04 -2.81 -10.61
CA PRO A 146 -9.13 -4.23 -10.26
C PRO A 146 -7.78 -4.94 -10.44
N GLY A 147 -7.38 -5.77 -9.48
CA GLY A 147 -6.03 -6.33 -9.43
C GLY A 147 -5.66 -7.29 -10.58
N GLN A 148 -6.66 -7.74 -11.34
CA GLN A 148 -6.48 -8.59 -12.53
C GLN A 148 -6.08 -7.79 -13.77
N GLN A 149 -6.26 -6.46 -13.78
CA GLN A 149 -6.03 -5.61 -14.95
C GLN A 149 -4.55 -5.26 -15.12
N GLU A 150 -3.72 -6.25 -15.46
CA GLU A 150 -2.26 -6.10 -15.54
C GLU A 150 -1.81 -4.91 -16.37
N LYS A 151 -2.36 -4.80 -17.58
CA LYS A 151 -1.98 -3.78 -18.55
C LYS A 151 -2.21 -2.38 -17.98
N GLN A 152 -3.39 -2.15 -17.40
CA GLN A 152 -3.74 -0.86 -16.79
C GLN A 152 -2.84 -0.54 -15.60
N ILE A 153 -2.53 -1.54 -14.77
CA ILE A 153 -1.61 -1.38 -13.63
C ILE A 153 -0.21 -0.98 -14.10
N LEU A 154 0.33 -1.66 -15.12
CA LEU A 154 1.66 -1.38 -15.65
C LEU A 154 1.72 -0.02 -16.35
N GLU A 155 0.69 0.33 -17.13
CA GLU A 155 0.56 1.65 -17.77
C GLU A 155 0.56 2.76 -16.72
N ALA A 156 -0.24 2.62 -15.65
CA ALA A 156 -0.29 3.59 -14.57
C ALA A 156 1.04 3.68 -13.79
N LEU A 157 1.67 2.55 -13.47
CA LEU A 157 2.99 2.53 -12.81
C LEU A 157 4.06 3.23 -13.67
N GLN A 158 4.07 2.96 -14.97
CA GLN A 158 5.00 3.57 -15.91
C GLN A 158 4.75 5.08 -16.02
N GLU A 159 3.49 5.50 -16.12
CA GLU A 159 3.12 6.90 -16.20
C GLU A 159 3.56 7.68 -14.95
N VAL A 160 3.27 7.16 -13.76
CA VAL A 160 3.68 7.76 -12.48
C VAL A 160 5.21 7.84 -12.41
N TYR A 161 5.91 6.76 -12.76
CA TYR A 161 7.37 6.71 -12.77
C TYR A 161 7.98 7.76 -13.71
N LEU A 162 7.52 7.84 -14.95
CA LEU A 162 8.02 8.80 -15.93
C LEU A 162 7.73 10.24 -15.51
N PHE A 163 6.54 10.49 -14.97
CA PHE A 163 6.17 11.79 -14.47
C PHE A 163 7.09 12.24 -13.34
N LEU A 164 7.25 11.43 -12.29
CA LEU A 164 8.14 11.75 -11.16
C LEU A 164 9.60 11.88 -11.57
N SER A 165 10.07 11.01 -12.47
CA SER A 165 11.42 11.11 -13.05
C SER A 165 11.63 12.43 -13.78
N SER A 166 10.60 12.94 -14.47
CA SER A 166 10.68 14.23 -15.15
C SER A 166 10.76 15.41 -14.17
N LEU A 167 10.16 15.28 -12.98
CA LEU A 167 10.22 16.30 -11.93
C LEU A 167 11.57 16.31 -11.22
N SER A 168 12.18 15.15 -10.99
CA SER A 168 13.52 15.06 -10.40
C SER A 168 14.60 15.55 -11.38
N LEU A 169 14.53 15.18 -12.66
CA LEU A 169 15.52 15.57 -13.68
C LEU A 169 15.46 17.07 -14.06
N LYS A 170 14.25 17.64 -14.23
CA LYS A 170 14.11 19.06 -14.61
C LYS A 170 14.75 20.01 -13.60
N ASN A 171 14.81 19.61 -12.33
CA ASN A 171 15.33 20.45 -11.26
C ASN A 171 16.85 20.29 -11.05
N PHE A 172 17.48 19.25 -11.59
CA PHE A 172 18.95 19.16 -11.69
C PHE A 172 19.54 20.13 -12.72
N LEU A 173 18.72 20.62 -13.67
CA LEU A 173 19.15 21.48 -14.77
C LEU A 173 18.73 22.95 -14.61
N LEU A 174 18.16 23.36 -13.47
CA LEU A 174 18.01 24.78 -13.16
C LEU A 174 19.41 25.41 -13.02
N PRO A 175 19.80 26.37 -13.87
CA PRO A 175 21.12 26.94 -13.83
C PRO A 175 21.31 27.75 -12.54
N LEU A 176 22.52 27.69 -11.99
CA LEU A 176 23.09 28.73 -11.14
C LEU A 176 23.15 30.05 -11.92
N THR A 177 22.01 30.70 -12.11
CA THR A 177 21.94 32.09 -12.53
C THR A 177 20.89 32.78 -11.69
N SER A 178 21.33 33.45 -10.64
CA SER A 178 20.75 34.69 -10.14
C SER A 178 21.68 35.33 -9.12
N HIS A 179 22.41 36.34 -9.63
CA HIS A 179 22.96 37.55 -9.00
C HIS A 179 23.92 37.44 -7.81
#